data_AF-A0A7S4FLH2-F1
#
_entry.id   AF-A0A7S4FLH2-F1
#
_cell.length_a   1.000
_cell.length_b   1.000
_cell.length_c   1.000
_cell.angle_alpha   90.00
_cell.angle_beta   90.00
_cell.angle_gamma   90.00
#
_symmetry.space_group_name_H-M   'P 1'
#
loop_
_entity.id
_entity.type
_entity.pdbx_description
1 polymer ?
#
loop_
_entity_poly.entity_id
_entity_poly.type
_entity_poly.pdbx_seq_one_letter_code
_entity_poly.pdbx_strand_id
1 'polypeptide(L)'
;QREKLLALGVHPADGDAALVATASENGDWSEMRASNLLQLTNVRHRTPEHLSQFGTDTYDLEEAAAMLKKAVWVDNALMALKLVKQHGMSAEDAVKHAIDESATATEEHIRAEFAALVETAPQI
;
A
#
# COMPACT_ATOMS: atom_id res chain seq x y z
N GLN A 1 11.45 10.27 -13.21
CA GLN A 1 10.24 9.67 -12.58
C GLN A 1 9.33 9.03 -13.61
N ARG A 2 8.84 9.79 -14.61
CA ARG A 2 8.07 9.22 -15.73
C ARG A 2 8.75 8.05 -16.44
N GLU A 3 10.01 8.20 -16.83
CA GLU A 3 10.80 7.12 -17.47
C GLU A 3 10.95 5.85 -16.61
N LYS A 4 10.94 6.00 -15.28
CA LYS A 4 11.04 4.86 -14.36
C LYS A 4 9.70 4.10 -14.26
N LEU A 5 8.58 4.81 -14.23
CA LEU A 5 7.25 4.19 -14.33
C LEU A 5 7.06 3.50 -15.68
N LEU A 6 7.54 4.10 -16.78
CA LEU A 6 7.53 3.46 -18.10
C LEU A 6 8.38 2.18 -18.13
N ALA A 7 9.54 2.16 -17.47
CA ALA A 7 10.37 0.97 -17.34
C ALA A 7 9.67 -0.16 -16.55
N LEU A 8 8.70 0.18 -15.69
CA LEU A 8 7.84 -0.77 -14.98
C LEU A 8 6.61 -1.21 -15.80
N GLY A 9 6.53 -0.82 -17.08
CA GLY A 9 5.42 -1.17 -17.97
C GLY A 9 4.13 -0.38 -17.72
N VAL A 10 4.19 0.71 -16.97
CA VAL A 10 3.04 1.60 -16.73
C VAL A 10 2.73 2.38 -18.01
N HIS A 11 1.47 2.46 -18.39
CA HIS A 11 1.06 3.28 -19.53
C HIS A 11 1.34 4.76 -19.25
N PRO A 12 1.90 5.55 -20.19
CA PRO A 12 2.32 6.92 -19.92
C PRO A 12 1.24 7.81 -19.29
N ALA A 13 0.00 7.69 -19.75
CA ALA A 13 -1.13 8.48 -19.25
C ALA A 13 -1.45 8.18 -17.77
N ASP A 14 -1.38 6.91 -17.36
CA ASP A 14 -1.67 6.49 -15.99
C ASP A 14 -0.54 6.93 -15.06
N GLY A 15 0.71 6.79 -15.52
CA GLY A 15 1.89 7.26 -14.79
C GLY A 15 1.88 8.77 -14.56
N ASP A 16 1.51 9.55 -15.57
CA ASP A 16 1.42 11.00 -15.46
C ASP A 16 0.29 11.43 -14.49
N ALA A 17 -0.88 10.81 -14.59
CA ALA A 17 -2.00 11.08 -13.69
C ALA A 17 -1.63 10.76 -12.23
N ALA A 18 -0.96 9.63 -11.98
CA ALA A 18 -0.54 9.23 -10.64
C ALA A 18 0.56 10.14 -10.07
N LEU A 19 1.53 10.57 -10.90
CA LEU A 19 2.57 11.52 -10.49
C LEU A 19 1.98 12.88 -10.11
N VAL A 20 1.03 13.38 -10.89
CA VAL A 20 0.33 14.64 -10.60
C VAL A 20 -0.49 14.52 -9.32
N ALA A 21 -1.24 13.43 -9.15
CA ALA A 21 -2.09 13.22 -7.97
C ALA A 21 -1.30 13.03 -6.66
N THR A 22 -0.02 12.66 -6.75
CA THR A 22 0.84 12.39 -5.59
C THR A 22 1.96 13.42 -5.40
N ALA A 23 1.99 14.48 -6.21
CA ALA A 23 2.96 15.56 -6.08
C ALA A 23 2.87 16.22 -4.69
N SER A 24 4.03 16.54 -4.11
CA SER A 24 4.09 17.30 -2.86
C SER A 24 3.69 18.76 -3.08
N GLU A 25 3.41 19.50 -2.01
CA GLU A 25 3.08 20.93 -2.08
C GLU A 25 4.22 21.77 -2.68
N ASN A 26 5.47 21.28 -2.60
CA ASN A 26 6.64 21.91 -3.22
C ASN A 26 6.82 21.54 -4.70
N GLY A 27 5.93 20.70 -5.25
CA GLY A 27 5.99 20.20 -6.62
C GLY A 27 6.90 18.99 -6.81
N ASP A 28 7.41 18.39 -5.74
CA ASP A 28 8.28 17.20 -5.84
C ASP A 28 7.47 15.94 -6.14
N TRP A 29 8.00 15.14 -7.07
CA TRP A 29 7.34 13.91 -7.51
C TRP A 29 7.98 12.69 -6.88
N SER A 30 7.16 11.83 -6.28
CA SER A 30 7.60 10.56 -5.70
C SER A 30 7.13 9.38 -6.55
N GLU A 31 8.09 8.68 -7.15
CA GLU A 31 7.86 7.43 -7.88
C GLU A 31 7.17 6.38 -7.00
N MET A 32 7.60 6.24 -5.75
CA MET A 32 7.01 5.32 -4.79
C MET A 32 5.52 5.62 -4.56
N ARG A 33 5.16 6.90 -4.34
CA ARG A 33 3.76 7.28 -4.11
C ARG A 33 2.91 7.07 -5.35
N ALA A 34 3.42 7.43 -6.53
CA ALA A 34 2.73 7.21 -7.80
C ALA A 34 2.51 5.71 -8.05
N SER A 35 3.52 4.87 -7.80
CA SER A 35 3.41 3.42 -7.90
C SER A 35 2.37 2.86 -6.92
N ASN A 36 2.38 3.29 -5.67
CA ASN A 36 1.38 2.87 -4.68
C ASN A 36 -0.03 3.28 -5.14
N LEU A 37 -0.21 4.49 -5.69
CA LEU A 37 -1.50 4.96 -6.18
C LEU A 37 -2.02 4.11 -7.36
N LEU A 38 -1.14 3.69 -8.27
CA LEU A 38 -1.51 2.80 -9.37
C LEU A 38 -2.00 1.45 -8.87
N GLN A 39 -1.42 0.91 -7.80
CA GLN A 39 -1.86 -0.34 -7.19
C GLN A 39 -3.25 -0.22 -6.55
N LEU A 40 -3.60 0.95 -5.99
CA LEU A 40 -4.93 1.19 -5.44
C LEU A 40 -5.98 1.32 -6.54
N THR A 41 -5.67 2.08 -7.58
CA THR A 41 -6.62 2.49 -8.63
C THR A 41 -6.77 1.48 -9.75
N ASN A 42 -5.75 0.64 -9.99
CA ASN A 42 -5.77 -0.33 -11.08
C ASN A 42 -5.19 -1.68 -10.63
N VAL A 43 -6.08 -2.67 -10.61
CA VAL A 43 -5.81 -4.05 -10.19
C VAL A 43 -4.64 -4.71 -10.93
N ARG A 44 -4.33 -4.29 -12.17
CA ARG A 44 -3.23 -4.84 -12.97
C ARG A 44 -1.85 -4.55 -12.39
N HIS A 45 -1.73 -3.54 -11.54
CA HIS A 45 -0.47 -3.20 -10.89
C HIS A 45 -0.30 -3.88 -9.53
N ARG A 46 -1.33 -4.58 -9.03
CA ARG A 46 -1.26 -5.30 -7.75
C ARG A 46 -0.42 -6.56 -7.87
N THR A 47 0.29 -6.89 -6.79
CA THR A 47 0.95 -8.18 -6.64
C THR A 47 -0.09 -9.29 -6.43
N PRO A 48 0.25 -10.56 -6.72
CA PRO A 48 -0.61 -11.70 -6.41
C PRO A 48 -1.06 -11.74 -4.94
N GLU A 49 -0.20 -11.35 -4.01
CA GLU A 49 -0.47 -11.30 -2.58
C GLU A 49 -1.56 -10.25 -2.28
N HIS A 50 -1.45 -9.04 -2.85
CA HIS A 50 -2.47 -8.01 -2.70
C HIS A 50 -3.82 -8.46 -3.27
N LEU A 51 -3.82 -9.17 -4.40
CA LEU A 51 -5.05 -9.71 -5.00
C LEU A 51 -5.70 -10.75 -4.10
N SER A 52 -4.89 -11.62 -3.48
CA SER A 52 -5.40 -12.64 -2.56
C SER A 52 -5.99 -12.03 -1.29
N GLN A 53 -5.37 -10.98 -0.74
CA GLN A 53 -5.75 -10.40 0.55
C GLN A 53 -6.85 -9.32 0.44
N PHE A 54 -6.75 -8.46 -0.58
CA PHE A 54 -7.61 -7.29 -0.75
C PHE A 54 -8.58 -7.41 -1.92
N GLY A 55 -8.45 -8.46 -2.74
CA GLY A 55 -9.32 -8.71 -3.87
C GLY A 55 -9.06 -7.79 -5.07
N THR A 56 -10.06 -7.70 -5.94
CA THR A 56 -9.98 -7.00 -7.23
C THR A 56 -10.69 -5.65 -7.24
N ASP A 57 -11.24 -5.20 -6.11
CA ASP A 57 -11.93 -3.92 -6.00
C ASP A 57 -10.99 -2.77 -6.34
N THR A 58 -11.37 -1.91 -7.28
CA THR A 58 -10.64 -0.68 -7.59
C THR A 58 -11.24 0.50 -6.85
N TYR A 59 -10.40 1.52 -6.67
CA TYR A 59 -10.72 2.75 -5.95
C TYR A 59 -10.50 3.94 -6.87
N ASP A 60 -11.31 4.98 -6.72
CA ASP A 60 -11.20 6.20 -7.50
C ASP A 60 -9.89 6.93 -7.19
N LEU A 61 -9.38 7.68 -8.17
CA LEU A 61 -8.07 8.32 -8.06
C LEU A 61 -7.98 9.28 -6.86
N GLU A 62 -9.04 10.06 -6.63
CA GLU A 62 -9.10 11.06 -5.57
C GLU A 62 -9.13 10.41 -4.18
N GLU A 63 -9.97 9.40 -3.97
CA GLU A 63 -10.05 8.69 -2.68
C GLU A 63 -8.75 7.96 -2.36
N ALA A 64 -8.15 7.29 -3.35
CA ALA A 64 -6.91 6.56 -3.18
C ALA A 64 -5.72 7.51 -2.91
N ALA A 65 -5.66 8.65 -3.59
CA ALA A 65 -4.65 9.67 -3.34
C ALA A 65 -4.79 10.29 -1.95
N ALA A 66 -6.03 10.58 -1.52
CA ALA A 66 -6.30 11.05 -0.17
C ALA A 66 -5.89 10.02 0.89
N MET A 67 -6.15 8.74 0.64
CA MET A 67 -5.74 7.66 1.56
C MET A 67 -4.21 7.57 1.67
N LEU A 68 -3.47 7.64 0.56
CA LEU A 68 -2.01 7.59 0.57
C LEU A 68 -1.35 8.78 1.29
N LYS A 69 -2.06 9.89 1.51
CA LYS A 69 -1.57 10.97 2.38
C LYS A 69 -1.59 10.57 3.85
N LYS A 70 -2.46 9.64 4.25
CA LYS A 70 -2.61 9.16 5.63
C LYS A 70 -1.88 7.83 5.87
N ALA A 71 -1.94 6.91 4.90
CA ALA A 71 -1.30 5.61 4.92
C ALA A 71 -0.33 5.48 3.74
N VAL A 72 0.94 5.81 3.96
CA VAL A 72 1.94 5.88 2.86
C VAL A 72 2.21 4.52 2.21
N TRP A 73 2.13 3.45 3.00
CA TRP A 73 2.33 2.07 2.52
C TRP A 73 1.07 1.51 1.87
N VAL A 74 1.25 0.81 0.75
CA VAL A 74 0.14 0.33 -0.09
C VAL A 74 -0.78 -0.65 0.64
N ASP A 75 -0.25 -1.56 1.46
CA ASP A 75 -1.05 -2.53 2.22
C ASP A 75 -2.00 -1.84 3.20
N ASN A 76 -1.46 -0.87 3.94
CA ASN A 76 -2.24 -0.10 4.90
C ASN A 76 -3.33 0.72 4.19
N ALA A 77 -3.01 1.29 3.02
CA ALA A 77 -3.98 2.02 2.21
C ALA A 77 -5.07 1.11 1.63
N LEU A 78 -4.72 -0.09 1.12
CA LEU A 78 -5.69 -1.08 0.62
C LEU A 78 -6.62 -1.57 1.72
N MET A 79 -6.07 -1.87 2.90
CA MET A 79 -6.86 -2.28 4.07
C MET A 79 -7.80 -1.14 4.50
N ALA A 80 -7.29 0.08 4.64
CA ALA A 80 -8.10 1.22 5.04
C ALA A 80 -9.24 1.50 4.05
N LEU A 81 -8.96 1.48 2.74
CA LEU A 81 -9.99 1.66 1.71
C LEU A 81 -11.04 0.54 1.73
N LYS A 82 -10.62 -0.71 1.97
CA LYS A 82 -11.53 -1.84 2.15
C LYS A 82 -12.45 -1.63 3.36
N LEU A 83 -11.90 -1.21 4.50
CA LEU A 83 -12.66 -0.92 5.72
C LEU A 83 -13.67 0.22 5.52
N VAL A 84 -13.28 1.29 4.83
CA VAL A 84 -14.20 2.39 4.49
C VAL A 84 -15.32 1.89 3.59
N LYS A 85 -14.99 1.21 2.48
CA LYS A 85 -15.95 0.83 1.44
C LYS A 85 -16.90 -0.30 1.87
N GLN A 86 -16.37 -1.31 2.56
CA GLN A 86 -17.13 -2.52 2.90
C GLN A 86 -17.76 -2.45 4.30
N HIS A 87 -17.15 -1.71 5.23
CA HIS A 87 -17.62 -1.64 6.62
C HIS A 87 -18.13 -0.25 7.02
N GLY A 88 -18.09 0.74 6.13
CA GLY A 88 -18.57 2.10 6.40
C GLY A 88 -17.77 2.82 7.48
N MET A 89 -16.52 2.38 7.73
CA MET A 89 -15.67 2.96 8.75
C MET A 89 -15.22 4.37 8.37
N SER A 90 -14.98 5.23 9.36
CA SER A 90 -14.35 6.53 9.09
C SER A 90 -12.95 6.33 8.52
N ALA A 91 -12.51 7.24 7.64
CA ALA A 91 -11.17 7.13 7.05
C ALA A 91 -10.05 7.19 8.09
N GLU A 92 -10.25 7.89 9.21
CA GLU A 92 -9.26 7.99 10.28
C GLU A 92 -9.15 6.70 11.09
N ASP A 93 -10.28 6.13 11.48
CA ASP A 93 -10.31 4.86 12.21
C ASP A 93 -9.80 3.71 11.33
N ALA A 94 -10.16 3.71 10.04
CA ALA A 94 -9.70 2.70 9.09
C ALA A 94 -8.18 2.71 8.91
N VAL A 95 -7.57 3.90 8.83
CA VAL A 95 -6.11 4.04 8.75
C VAL A 95 -5.45 3.56 10.04
N LYS A 96 -5.98 3.95 11.19
CA LYS A 96 -5.46 3.52 12.49
C LYS A 96 -5.50 2.00 12.61
N HIS A 97 -6.65 1.40 12.29
CA HIS A 97 -6.83 -0.05 12.32
C HIS A 97 -5.86 -0.77 11.38
N ALA A 98 -5.67 -0.27 10.16
CA ALA A 98 -4.73 -0.84 9.20
C ALA A 98 -3.28 -0.81 9.69
N ILE A 99 -2.87 0.28 10.35
CA ILE A 99 -1.53 0.42 10.93
C ILE A 99 -1.36 -0.54 12.12
N ASP A 100 -2.36 -0.62 13.00
CA ASP A 100 -2.32 -1.46 14.20
C ASP A 100 -2.24 -2.96 13.81
N GLU A 101 -2.97 -3.40 12.78
CA GLU A 101 -2.87 -4.77 12.26
C GLU A 101 -1.51 -5.06 11.63
N SER A 102 -0.96 -4.13 10.84
CA SER A 102 0.36 -4.29 10.23
C SER A 102 1.48 -4.37 11.28
N ALA A 103 1.39 -3.55 12.33
CA ALA A 103 2.32 -3.60 13.46
C ALA A 103 2.25 -4.94 14.19
N THR A 104 1.03 -5.42 14.48
CA THR A 104 0.81 -6.71 15.13
C THR A 104 1.39 -7.87 14.32
N ALA A 105 1.09 -7.91 13.02
CA ALA A 105 1.62 -8.95 12.13
C ALA A 105 3.16 -8.93 12.06
N THR A 106 3.77 -7.75 12.08
CA THR A 106 5.23 -7.59 12.11
C THR A 106 5.84 -8.13 13.40
N GLU A 107 5.24 -7.81 14.55
CA GLU A 107 5.71 -8.32 15.85
C GLU A 107 5.62 -9.84 15.96
N GLU A 108 4.52 -10.43 15.48
CA GLU A 108 4.34 -11.88 15.43
C GLU A 108 5.37 -12.56 14.54
N HIS A 109 5.66 -11.99 13.37
CA HIS A 109 6.67 -12.49 12.46
C HIS A 109 8.07 -12.47 13.08
N ILE A 110 8.47 -11.33 13.67
CA ILE A 110 9.75 -11.20 14.37
C ILE A 110 9.84 -12.23 15.51
N ARG A 111 8.78 -12.38 16.31
CA ARG A 111 8.76 -13.36 17.41
C ARG A 111 8.93 -14.80 16.89
N ALA A 112 8.27 -15.15 15.78
CA ALA A 112 8.39 -16.47 15.18
C ALA A 112 9.81 -16.74 14.64
N GLU A 113 10.44 -15.75 13.99
CA GLU A 113 11.82 -15.84 13.54
C GLU A 113 12.80 -16.02 14.71
N PHE A 114 12.64 -15.24 15.79
CA PHE A 114 13.45 -15.39 16.99
C PHE A 114 13.26 -16.76 17.64
N ALA A 115 12.03 -17.29 17.71
CA ALA A 115 11.77 -18.63 18.24
C ALA A 115 12.47 -19.72 17.40
N ALA A 116 12.40 -19.62 16.07
CA ALA A 116 13.07 -20.54 15.15
C ALA A 116 14.62 -20.47 15.26
N LEU A 117 15.18 -19.28 15.48
CA LEU A 117 16.62 -19.11 15.71
C LEU A 117 17.07 -19.72 17.04
N VAL A 118 16.25 -19.64 18.10
CA VAL A 118 16.54 -20.26 19.40
C VAL A 118 16.47 -21.79 19.32
N GLU A 119 15.55 -22.37 18.54
CA GLU A 119 15.45 -23.82 18.35
C GLU A 119 16.59 -24.42 17.49
N THR A 120 17.20 -23.63 16.61
CA THR A 120 18.29 -24.06 15.73
C THR A 120 19.69 -23.77 16.30
N ALA A 121 19.79 -23.09 17.43
CA ALA A 121 21.06 -22.82 18.10
C ALA A 121 21.65 -24.14 18.67
N PRO A 122 22.88 -24.54 18.29
CA PRO A 122 23.51 -25.73 18.84
C PRO A 122 23.72 -25.54 20.34
N GLN A 123 23.22 -26.48 21.15
CA GLN A 123 23.49 -26.51 22.58
C GLN A 123 24.98 -26.82 22.78
N ILE A 124 25.72 -25.83 23.29
CA ILE A 124 27.15 -25.94 23.65
C ILE A 124 27.27 -26.57 25.04
#